data_AF-A0A848LEU5-F1
#
_entry.id   AF-A0A848LEU5-F1
#
_cell.length_a   1.000
_cell.length_b   1.000
_cell.length_c   1.000
_cell.angle_alpha   90.00
_cell.angle_beta   90.00
_cell.angle_gamma   90.00
#
_symmetry.space_group_name_H-M   'P 1'
#
loop_
_entity.id
_entity.type
_entity.pdbx_description
1 polymer ?
#
loop_
_entity_poly.entity_id
_entity_poly.type
_entity_poly.pdbx_seq_one_letter_code
_entity_poly.pdbx_strand_id
1 'polypeptide(L)'
;MPREVKDGDGVTWSCIQAFSGLGESREKEEAAKVDGRRDRYHVVCTPSGGAKSVRVELPGDWETGLSDEALLKAIHSRQARDA
;
A
#
# COMPACT_ATOMS: atom_id res chain seq x y z
N MET A 1 -3.61 -8.34 -7.17
CA MET A 1 -4.59 -7.47 -7.87
C MET A 1 -4.66 -6.15 -7.08
N PRO A 2 -4.94 -4.99 -7.68
CA PRO A 2 -5.13 -3.77 -6.89
C PRO A 2 -6.40 -3.88 -6.04
N ARG A 3 -6.31 -3.52 -4.76
CA ARG A 3 -7.46 -3.37 -3.85
C ARG A 3 -7.97 -1.94 -3.95
N GLU A 4 -9.25 -1.77 -4.24
CA GLU A 4 -9.90 -0.46 -4.29
C GLU A 4 -10.65 -0.20 -2.99
N VAL A 5 -10.38 0.94 -2.37
CA VAL A 5 -11.08 1.40 -1.14
C VAL A 5 -11.54 2.83 -1.33
N LYS A 6 -12.72 3.17 -0.83
CA LYS A 6 -13.28 4.52 -0.96
C LYS A 6 -13.22 5.24 0.38
N ASP A 7 -12.64 6.43 0.36
CA ASP A 7 -12.53 7.31 1.51
C ASP A 7 -13.86 8.07 1.78
N GLY A 8 -14.01 8.61 2.99
CA GLY A 8 -15.15 9.43 3.41
C GLY A 8 -15.32 10.71 2.59
N ASP A 9 -14.23 11.23 2.03
CA ASP A 9 -14.22 12.36 1.09
C ASP A 9 -14.67 11.98 -0.34
N GLY A 10 -15.02 10.71 -0.57
CA GLY A 10 -15.46 10.21 -1.87
C GLY A 10 -14.31 9.85 -2.83
N VAL A 11 -13.06 9.92 -2.39
CA VAL A 11 -11.87 9.53 -3.16
C VAL A 11 -11.72 8.01 -3.18
N THR A 12 -11.64 7.41 -4.35
CA THR A 12 -11.33 5.98 -4.51
C THR A 12 -9.83 5.79 -4.56
N TRP A 13 -9.27 5.05 -3.60
CA TRP A 13 -7.87 4.68 -3.52
C TRP A 13 -7.66 3.31 -4.12
N SER A 14 -6.80 3.22 -5.14
CA SER A 14 -6.32 1.96 -5.70
C SER A 14 -4.97 1.61 -5.07
N CYS A 15 -4.98 0.63 -4.18
CA CYS A 15 -3.81 0.14 -3.46
C CYS A 15 -3.26 -1.13 -4.10
N ILE A 16 -1.99 -1.11 -4.48
CA ILE A 16 -1.29 -2.25 -5.05
C ILE A 16 0.03 -2.46 -4.33
N GLN A 17 0.36 -3.72 -4.04
CA GLN A 17 1.66 -4.05 -3.49
C GLN A 17 2.77 -3.63 -4.45
N ALA A 18 3.68 -2.77 -3.99
CA ALA A 18 4.90 -2.48 -4.72
C ALA A 18 5.63 -3.81 -4.98
N PHE A 19 6.13 -4.02 -6.20
CA PHE A 19 6.80 -5.23 -6.70
C PHE A 19 5.93 -6.35 -7.28
N SER A 20 4.59 -6.31 -7.22
CA SER A 20 3.74 -7.32 -7.88
C SER A 20 3.70 -7.23 -9.43
N GLY A 21 4.53 -6.36 -10.03
CA GLY A 21 4.65 -6.16 -11.49
C GLY A 21 6.10 -6.15 -12.02
N LEU A 22 7.09 -6.47 -11.19
CA LEU A 22 8.49 -6.60 -11.61
C LEU A 22 8.84 -8.09 -11.55
N GLY A 23 8.88 -8.73 -12.73
CA GLY A 23 9.00 -10.18 -12.90
C GLY A 23 10.03 -10.88 -12.00
N GLU A 24 9.66 -12.10 -11.63
CA GLU A 24 10.33 -13.17 -10.87
C GLU A 24 11.87 -13.06 -10.71
N SER A 25 12.32 -12.05 -9.98
CA SER A 25 13.72 -11.92 -9.59
C SER A 25 13.81 -12.19 -8.11
N ARG A 26 14.25 -13.40 -7.76
CA ARG A 26 14.45 -13.90 -6.38
C ARG A 26 15.32 -12.98 -5.50
N GLU A 27 16.15 -12.12 -6.12
CA GLU A 27 16.92 -11.07 -5.45
C GLU A 27 16.08 -9.89 -4.95
N LYS A 28 14.87 -9.65 -5.49
CA LYS A 28 14.00 -8.53 -5.08
C LYS A 28 12.96 -8.93 -4.03
N GLU A 29 12.66 -10.22 -3.87
CA GLU A 29 11.92 -10.72 -2.70
C GLU A 29 12.67 -10.46 -1.38
N GLU A 30 14.00 -10.58 -1.41
CA GLU A 30 14.84 -10.24 -0.26
C GLU A 30 14.93 -8.72 -0.04
N ALA A 31 14.87 -7.90 -1.10
CA ALA A 31 14.83 -6.43 -0.99
C ALA A 31 13.45 -5.88 -0.55
N ALA A 32 12.38 -6.64 -0.74
CA ALA A 32 11.04 -6.31 -0.24
C ALA A 32 10.86 -6.66 1.24
N LYS A 33 11.73 -7.51 1.81
CA LYS A 33 11.82 -7.73 3.25
C LYS A 33 12.53 -6.55 3.87
N VAL A 34 11.77 -5.71 4.58
CA VAL A 34 12.35 -4.77 5.53
C VAL A 34 13.12 -5.60 6.55
N ASP A 35 14.44 -5.46 6.54
CA ASP A 35 15.44 -6.06 7.43
C ASP A 35 14.82 -6.49 8.79
N GLY A 36 14.63 -7.81 8.96
CA GLY A 36 14.15 -8.41 10.21
C GLY A 36 12.64 -8.37 10.52
N ARG A 37 11.76 -7.76 9.71
CA ARG A 37 10.29 -7.85 9.89
C ARG A 37 9.66 -8.71 8.81
N ARG A 38 9.55 -10.02 9.07
CA ARG A 38 9.15 -11.08 8.12
C ARG A 38 7.76 -10.93 7.47
N ASP A 39 6.95 -9.94 7.84
CA ASP A 39 5.53 -9.88 7.46
C ASP A 39 5.06 -8.47 7.09
N ARG A 40 5.89 -7.64 6.46
CA ARG A 40 5.45 -6.32 5.97
C ARG A 40 5.82 -6.07 4.52
N TYR A 41 4.91 -5.45 3.79
CA TYR A 41 5.05 -5.14 2.37
C TYR A 41 4.83 -3.65 2.11
N HIS A 42 5.56 -3.14 1.13
CA HIS A 42 5.30 -1.80 0.60
C HIS A 42 4.08 -1.85 -0.31
N VAL A 43 3.11 -0.99 -0.05
CA VAL A 43 1.89 -0.86 -0.84
C VAL A 43 1.79 0.58 -1.33
N VAL A 44 1.56 0.74 -2.63
CA VAL A 44 1.37 2.03 -3.28
C VAL A 44 -0.13 2.23 -3.44
N CYS A 45 -0.65 3.28 -2.81
CA CYS A 45 -2.04 3.68 -2.93
C CYS A 45 -2.15 4.95 -3.77
N THR A 46 -2.90 4.86 -4.86
CA THR A 46 -3.12 5.95 -5.82
C THR A 46 -4.57 6.40 -5.76
N PRO A 47 -4.84 7.70 -5.53
CA PRO A 47 -6.20 8.23 -5.50
C PRO A 47 -6.78 8.41 -6.91
N SER A 48 -8.08 8.15 -7.05
CA SER A 48 -8.87 8.43 -8.24
C SER A 48 -9.01 9.94 -8.38
N GLY A 49 -8.27 10.54 -9.31
CA GLY A 49 -8.20 11.99 -9.46
C GLY A 49 -6.81 12.52 -9.83
N GLY A 50 -5.81 11.64 -9.95
CA GLY A 50 -4.47 12.05 -10.37
C GLY A 50 -3.67 12.79 -9.29
N ALA A 51 -4.13 12.74 -8.05
CA ALA A 51 -3.36 13.24 -6.91
C ALA A 51 -2.17 12.32 -6.59
N LYS A 52 -1.25 12.81 -5.76
CA LYS A 52 0.03 12.17 -5.44
C LYS A 52 -0.19 10.78 -4.84
N SER A 53 0.38 9.75 -5.47
CA SER A 53 0.40 8.40 -4.90
C SER A 53 1.22 8.37 -3.61
N VAL A 54 0.75 7.62 -2.61
CA VAL A 54 1.47 7.41 -1.35
C VAL A 54 1.97 5.98 -1.22
N ARG A 55 3.12 5.83 -0.58
CA ARG A 55 3.70 4.51 -0.26
C ARG A 55 3.55 4.26 1.23
N VAL A 56 2.75 3.26 1.56
CA VAL A 56 2.52 2.80 2.94
C VAL A 56 3.17 1.44 3.14
N GLU A 57 3.55 1.14 4.38
CA GLU A 57 4.06 -0.17 4.77
C GLU A 57 2.97 -0.89 5.53
N LEU A 58 2.49 -2.01 5.01
CA LEU A 58 1.38 -2.76 5.58
C LEU A 58 1.80 -4.18 5.95
N PRO A 59 1.06 -4.88 6.83
CA PRO A 59 1.27 -6.29 7.12
C PRO A 59 1.17 -7.19 5.87
N GLY A 60 1.68 -8.41 5.91
CA GLY A 60 1.59 -9.37 4.79
C GLY A 60 0.19 -9.83 4.44
N ASP A 61 -0.67 -9.88 5.44
CA ASP A 61 -2.08 -10.16 5.32
C ASP A 61 -2.91 -8.91 5.02
N TRP A 62 -2.31 -7.78 4.60
CA TRP A 62 -3.06 -6.53 4.43
C TRP A 62 -4.22 -6.63 3.43
N GLU A 63 -4.12 -7.48 2.42
CA GLU A 63 -5.17 -7.65 1.41
C GLU A 63 -6.47 -8.21 2.03
N THR A 64 -6.36 -9.08 3.03
CA THR A 64 -7.50 -9.83 3.59
C THR A 64 -7.73 -9.59 5.08
N GLY A 65 -6.68 -9.33 5.86
CA GLY A 65 -6.70 -9.08 7.29
C GLY A 65 -6.83 -7.60 7.68
N LEU A 66 -6.49 -6.66 6.80
CA LEU A 66 -6.63 -5.23 7.08
C LEU A 66 -7.99 -4.71 6.61
N SER A 67 -8.71 -4.01 7.48
CA SER A 67 -9.96 -3.33 7.12
C SER A 67 -9.70 -2.10 6.24
N ASP A 68 -10.71 -1.69 5.47
CA ASP A 68 -10.62 -0.50 4.61
C ASP A 68 -10.34 0.77 5.43
N GLU A 69 -10.96 0.91 6.61
CA GLU A 69 -10.72 2.03 7.52
C GLU A 69 -9.26 2.08 8.02
N ALA A 70 -8.67 0.93 8.36
CA ALA A 70 -7.28 0.87 8.80
C ALA A 70 -6.31 1.19 7.65
N LEU A 71 -6.64 0.75 6.43
CA LEU A 71 -5.90 1.07 5.22
C LEU A 71 -5.93 2.57 4.92
N LEU A 72 -7.13 3.18 4.93
CA LEU A 72 -7.32 4.62 4.78
C LEU A 72 -6.57 5.40 5.85
N LYS A 73 -6.65 4.98 7.12
CA LYS A 73 -5.89 5.62 8.21
C LYS A 73 -4.38 5.63 7.95
N ALA A 74 -3.83 4.53 7.43
CA ALA A 74 -2.41 4.45 7.07
C ALA A 74 -2.07 5.38 5.89
N ILE A 75 -2.93 5.44 4.88
CA ILE A 75 -2.82 6.34 3.72
C ILE A 75 -2.83 7.80 4.16
N HIS A 76 -3.77 8.21 5.03
CA HIS A 76 -3.93 9.59 5.49
C HIS A 76 -2.76 10.01 6.37
N SER A 77 -2.34 9.10 7.27
CA SER A 77 -1.15 9.32 8.11
C SER A 77 0.10 9.53 7.28
N ARG A 78 0.20 8.89 6.10
CA ARG A 78 1.33 9.07 5.19
C ARG A 78 1.20 10.36 4.38
N GLN A 79 0.03 10.63 3.81
CA GLN A 79 -0.25 11.88 3.10
C GLN A 79 0.05 13.11 3.96
N ALA A 80 -0.39 13.12 5.23
CA ALA A 80 -0.15 14.24 6.14
C ALA A 80 1.33 14.47 6.48
N ARG A 81 2.20 13.46 6.31
CA ARG A 81 3.66 13.59 6.50
C ARG A 81 4.39 14.01 5.22
N ASP A 82 3.79 13.76 4.06
CA ASP A 82 4.33 14.02 2.73
C ASP A 82 3.73 15.29 2.06
N ALA A 83 2.89 16.03 2.81
CA ALA A 83 2.27 17.31 2.48
C ALA A 83 3.01 18.47 3.17
#